data_AF-A0A2R6EEW5-F1
#
_entry.id   AF-A0A2R6EEW5-F1
#
_cell.length_a   1.000
_cell.length_b   1.000
_cell.length_c   1.000
_cell.angle_alpha   90.00
_cell.angle_beta   90.00
_cell.angle_gamma   90.00
#
_symmetry.space_group_name_H-M   'P 1'
#
loop_
_entity.id
_entity.type
_entity.pdbx_description
1 polymer ?
#
loop_
_entity_poly.entity_id
_entity_poly.type
_entity_poly.pdbx_seq_one_letter_code
_entity_poly.pdbx_strand_id
1 'polypeptide(L)'
;MGLDEFVADFQRDEADERRRLAEEKSYAITEYLEGVAEQFDERLQGDALFGSTAPEVFVGRSGYPNVSTGVLSPMAEDADAAAYATSGDWYARGLGVEDVLQRRSGLLNSTRTADVDIYDTWDGFVGVQREVAIADRPVDVEVGLADTPDLDMAFDDITTPTGPRARARDAELAENPHVPRAVEKTLEDDDWRAEGAMTYLYRRGFDVYDINTILSAGALGQGENRRLVPTRWSITAVDDTVGQYLRGGLQHSNSVDTVQVWANEYMGNRYWVIL
;
A
#
# COMPACT_ATOMS: atom_id res chain seq x y z
N MET A 1 -1.33 48.34 -13.42
CA MET A 1 -0.99 47.27 -12.48
C MET A 1 0.31 46.66 -12.95
N GLY A 2 1.37 46.74 -12.14
CA GLY A 2 2.65 46.12 -12.45
C GLY A 2 2.58 44.62 -12.20
N LEU A 3 3.37 43.83 -12.93
CA LEU A 3 3.46 42.37 -12.74
C LEU A 3 3.80 42.00 -11.29
N ASP A 4 4.62 42.82 -10.62
CA ASP A 4 4.99 42.63 -9.21
C ASP A 4 3.81 42.84 -8.24
N GLU A 5 2.88 43.72 -8.59
CA GLU A 5 1.68 44.02 -7.79
C GLU A 5 0.64 42.89 -7.92
N PHE A 6 0.51 42.30 -9.11
CA PHE A 6 -0.36 41.14 -9.36
C PHE A 6 0.16 39.87 -8.68
N VAL A 7 1.48 39.62 -8.72
CA VAL A 7 2.09 38.45 -8.04
C VAL A 7 1.99 38.59 -6.52
N ALA A 8 2.17 39.80 -5.98
CA ALA A 8 2.03 40.05 -4.55
C ALA A 8 0.58 39.87 -4.07
N ASP A 9 -0.41 40.34 -4.82
CA ASP A 9 -1.83 40.12 -4.49
C ASP A 9 -2.23 38.65 -4.62
N PHE A 10 -1.76 37.93 -5.65
CA PHE A 10 -2.03 36.50 -5.83
C PHE A 10 -1.44 35.63 -4.71
N GLN A 11 -0.22 35.94 -4.26
CA GLN A 11 0.40 35.26 -3.11
C GLN A 11 -0.30 35.57 -1.78
N ARG A 12 -0.87 36.78 -1.65
CA ARG A 12 -1.66 37.17 -0.47
C ARG A 12 -2.99 36.42 -0.43
N ASP A 13 -3.67 36.31 -1.58
CA ASP A 13 -4.90 35.54 -1.73
C ASP A 13 -4.67 34.05 -1.47
N GLU A 14 -3.59 33.44 -2.00
CA GLU A 14 -3.26 32.05 -1.68
C GLU A 14 -2.96 31.84 -0.19
N ALA A 15 -2.27 32.77 0.46
CA ALA A 15 -1.95 32.65 1.88
C ALA A 15 -3.19 32.82 2.77
N ASP A 16 -4.11 33.69 2.38
CA ASP A 16 -5.37 33.92 3.09
C ASP A 16 -6.38 32.81 2.78
N GLU A 17 -6.39 32.24 1.58
CA GLU A 17 -7.15 31.04 1.21
C GLU A 17 -6.61 29.80 1.94
N ARG A 18 -5.28 29.63 2.04
CA ARG A 18 -4.66 28.57 2.86
C ARG A 18 -4.98 28.73 4.35
N ARG A 19 -5.01 29.96 4.88
CA ARG A 19 -5.42 30.21 6.27
C ARG A 19 -6.91 29.92 6.49
N ARG A 20 -7.78 30.30 5.55
CA ARG A 20 -9.22 30.00 5.61
C ARG A 20 -9.49 28.50 5.48
N LEU A 21 -8.80 27.82 4.57
CA LEU A 21 -8.83 26.36 4.43
C LEU A 21 -8.21 25.66 5.65
N ALA A 22 -7.23 26.26 6.33
CA ALA A 22 -6.68 25.72 7.59
C ALA A 22 -7.65 25.91 8.78
N GLU A 23 -8.41 27.01 8.81
CA GLU A 23 -9.48 27.26 9.79
C GLU A 23 -10.74 26.40 9.53
N GLU A 24 -11.04 26.07 8.28
CA GLU A 24 -12.10 25.12 7.88
C GLU A 24 -11.64 23.64 7.97
N LYS A 25 -10.33 23.38 7.93
CA LYS A 25 -9.79 22.02 8.03
C LYS A 25 -9.99 21.49 9.45
N SER A 26 -10.73 20.40 9.50
CA SER A 26 -10.90 19.59 10.69
C SER A 26 -9.54 19.16 11.27
N TYR A 27 -9.22 19.62 12.48
CA TYR A 27 -8.09 19.11 13.27
C TYR A 27 -8.28 17.64 13.70
N ALA A 28 -9.41 17.00 13.38
CA ALA A 28 -9.68 15.62 13.72
C ALA A 28 -8.62 14.65 13.17
N ILE A 29 -7.97 14.97 12.04
CA ILE A 29 -6.86 14.17 11.53
C ILE A 29 -5.66 14.27 12.46
N THR A 30 -5.27 15.48 12.88
CA THR A 30 -4.14 15.69 13.80
C THR A 30 -4.39 15.08 15.17
N GLU A 31 -5.62 15.23 15.69
CA GLU A 31 -6.06 14.61 16.96
C GLU A 31 -6.10 13.08 16.87
N TYR A 32 -6.55 12.53 15.73
CA TYR A 32 -6.47 11.08 15.48
C TYR A 32 -5.03 10.58 15.48
N LEU A 33 -4.11 11.34 14.89
CA LEU A 33 -2.69 11.00 14.82
C LEU A 33 -2.02 11.01 16.19
N GLU A 34 -2.38 11.94 17.08
CA GLU A 34 -1.93 11.90 18.47
C GLU A 34 -2.44 10.65 19.21
N GLY A 35 -3.72 10.28 19.03
CA GLY A 35 -4.27 9.06 19.63
C GLY A 35 -3.66 7.76 19.09
N VAL A 36 -3.15 7.76 17.86
CA VAL A 36 -2.41 6.64 17.27
C VAL A 36 -1.11 6.35 18.03
N ALA A 37 -0.40 7.39 18.46
CA ALA A 37 0.83 7.25 19.24
C ALA A 37 0.58 6.58 20.60
N GLU A 38 -0.50 6.97 21.28
CA GLU A 38 -0.90 6.41 22.58
C GLU A 38 -1.29 4.92 22.49
N GLN A 39 -2.06 4.54 21.45
CA GLN A 39 -2.46 3.14 21.21
C GLN A 39 -1.26 2.22 20.99
N PHE A 40 -0.19 2.74 20.40
CA PHE A 40 1.01 1.96 20.17
C PHE A 40 1.73 1.63 21.49
N ASP A 41 1.83 2.59 22.43
CA ASP A 41 2.43 2.36 23.75
C ASP A 41 1.65 1.32 24.57
N GLU A 42 0.32 1.27 24.44
CA GLU A 42 -0.53 0.27 25.10
C GLU A 42 -0.32 -1.16 24.55
N ARG A 43 0.00 -1.28 23.26
CA ARG A 43 0.20 -2.56 22.56
C ARG A 43 1.55 -3.22 22.82
N LEU A 44 2.54 -2.47 23.29
CA LEU A 44 3.87 -2.99 23.56
C LEU A 44 3.86 -3.93 24.77
N GLN A 45 4.10 -5.23 24.52
CA GLN A 45 4.24 -6.22 25.59
C GLN A 45 5.72 -6.47 25.91
N GLY A 46 6.11 -6.28 27.17
CA GLY A 46 7.45 -6.66 27.67
C GLY A 46 8.61 -6.04 26.87
N ASP A 47 9.57 -6.87 26.44
CA ASP A 47 10.80 -6.50 25.71
C ASP A 47 10.54 -6.16 24.22
N ALA A 48 9.51 -5.34 23.95
CA ALA A 48 9.14 -4.84 22.63
C ALA A 48 8.64 -5.92 21.64
N LEU A 49 7.84 -6.87 22.11
CA LEU A 49 7.11 -7.80 21.26
C LEU A 49 5.75 -7.20 20.85
N PHE A 50 5.42 -7.26 19.56
CA PHE A 50 4.16 -6.77 19.01
C PHE A 50 3.46 -7.89 18.22
N GLY A 51 2.35 -8.39 18.77
CA GLY A 51 1.47 -9.33 18.08
C GLY A 51 0.29 -8.60 17.45
N SER A 52 0.01 -8.89 16.17
CA SER A 52 -1.13 -8.30 15.45
C SER A 52 -1.47 -9.09 14.19
N THR A 53 -2.62 -8.81 13.60
CA THR A 53 -3.05 -9.40 12.33
C THR A 53 -2.65 -8.47 11.18
N ALA A 54 -1.70 -8.90 10.35
CA ALA A 54 -1.15 -8.12 9.25
C ALA A 54 -1.98 -8.29 7.96
N PRO A 55 -2.60 -7.22 7.44
CA PRO A 55 -3.31 -7.27 6.16
C PRO A 55 -2.41 -7.01 4.94
N GLU A 56 -1.25 -6.38 5.12
CA GLU A 56 -0.43 -5.88 4.01
C GLU A 56 1.06 -5.85 4.35
N VAL A 57 1.86 -5.67 3.30
CA VAL A 57 3.29 -5.44 3.39
C VAL A 57 3.68 -4.17 2.65
N PHE A 58 4.88 -3.66 2.94
CA PHE A 58 5.40 -2.46 2.30
C PHE A 58 6.85 -2.62 1.89
N VAL A 59 7.19 -2.19 0.67
CA VAL A 59 8.57 -2.12 0.19
C VAL A 59 8.90 -0.69 -0.23
N GLY A 60 9.88 -0.11 0.44
CA GLY A 60 10.36 1.25 0.22
C GLY A 60 11.09 1.44 -1.11
N ARG A 61 11.03 2.66 -1.65
CA ARG A 61 11.64 3.04 -2.94
C ARG A 61 13.11 3.46 -2.87
N SER A 62 13.64 3.64 -1.67
CA SER A 62 14.97 4.21 -1.42
C SER A 62 15.92 3.14 -0.89
N GLY A 63 17.22 3.31 -1.12
CA GLY A 63 18.26 2.42 -0.57
C GLY A 63 18.69 1.27 -1.48
N TYR A 64 18.14 1.16 -2.69
CA TYR A 64 18.46 0.09 -3.65
C TYR A 64 19.98 -0.16 -3.79
N PRO A 65 20.47 -1.40 -3.71
CA PRO A 65 19.71 -2.66 -3.64
C PRO A 65 19.24 -3.07 -2.23
N ASN A 66 19.59 -2.34 -1.17
CA ASN A 66 19.18 -2.64 0.19
C ASN A 66 17.99 -1.76 0.60
N VAL A 67 16.78 -2.26 0.35
CA VAL A 67 15.54 -1.51 0.55
C VAL A 67 14.98 -1.74 1.95
N SER A 68 14.27 -0.73 2.47
CA SER A 68 13.44 -0.91 3.66
C SER A 68 12.20 -1.69 3.27
N THR A 69 11.96 -2.80 3.95
CA THR A 69 10.81 -3.67 3.76
C THR A 69 10.08 -3.85 5.08
N GLY A 70 8.77 -4.09 5.06
CA GLY A 70 7.99 -4.13 6.28
C GLY A 70 6.67 -4.86 6.21
N VAL A 71 6.18 -5.21 7.39
CA VAL A 71 4.86 -5.80 7.63
C VAL A 71 3.99 -4.72 8.27
N LEU A 72 2.82 -4.49 7.68
CA LEU A 72 1.87 -3.49 8.16
C LEU A 72 0.84 -4.16 9.05
N SER A 73 0.57 -3.57 10.20
CA SER A 73 -0.36 -4.14 11.18
C SER A 73 -1.17 -3.04 11.88
N PRO A 74 -2.49 -3.20 12.04
CA PRO A 74 -3.31 -2.23 12.76
C PRO A 74 -2.84 -2.05 14.19
N MET A 75 -2.89 -0.82 14.71
CA MET A 75 -2.53 -0.49 16.10
C MET A 75 -3.70 -0.57 17.10
N ALA A 76 -4.95 -0.51 16.64
CA ALA A 76 -6.11 -0.65 17.52
C ALA A 76 -6.39 -2.14 17.83
N GLU A 77 -6.61 -2.48 19.11
CA GLU A 77 -6.73 -3.86 19.63
C GLU A 77 -7.79 -4.69 18.91
N ASP A 78 -9.01 -4.18 18.82
CA ASP A 78 -10.16 -4.83 18.15
C ASP A 78 -10.32 -4.42 16.68
N ALA A 79 -9.22 -4.02 16.03
CA ALA A 79 -9.27 -3.63 14.63
C ALA A 79 -9.59 -4.82 13.72
N ASP A 80 -10.60 -4.66 12.86
CA ASP A 80 -10.77 -5.51 11.69
C ASP A 80 -9.63 -5.25 10.70
N ALA A 81 -8.58 -6.07 10.76
CA ALA A 81 -7.39 -5.92 9.92
C ALA A 81 -7.71 -5.89 8.42
N ALA A 82 -8.70 -6.66 7.97
CA ALA A 82 -9.10 -6.69 6.56
C ALA A 82 -9.62 -5.32 6.10
N ALA A 83 -10.22 -4.54 7.00
CA ALA A 83 -10.69 -3.21 6.68
C ALA A 83 -9.54 -2.21 6.45
N TYR A 84 -8.32 -2.50 6.90
CA TYR A 84 -7.13 -1.67 6.66
C TYR A 84 -6.42 -2.01 5.35
N ALA A 85 -6.70 -3.17 4.75
CA ALA A 85 -6.20 -3.55 3.44
C ALA A 85 -6.75 -2.61 2.36
N THR A 86 -5.89 -2.17 1.46
CA THR A 86 -6.20 -1.35 0.30
C THR A 86 -6.82 -2.23 -0.77
N SER A 87 -8.07 -1.95 -1.14
CA SER A 87 -8.76 -2.72 -2.19
C SER A 87 -9.73 -1.85 -2.97
N GLY A 88 -10.27 -2.41 -4.06
CA GLY A 88 -11.36 -1.78 -4.81
C GLY A 88 -12.62 -1.51 -3.98
N ASP A 89 -12.79 -2.20 -2.84
CA ASP A 89 -13.95 -2.05 -1.97
C ASP A 89 -14.02 -0.67 -1.30
N TRP A 90 -12.89 0.01 -1.13
CA TRP A 90 -12.87 1.36 -0.56
C TRP A 90 -13.69 2.32 -1.44
N TYR A 91 -13.51 2.22 -2.75
CA TYR A 91 -14.29 2.97 -3.73
C TYR A 91 -15.76 2.52 -3.72
N ALA A 92 -16.04 1.22 -3.70
CA ALA A 92 -17.41 0.70 -3.68
C ALA A 92 -18.20 1.14 -2.43
N ARG A 93 -17.51 1.31 -1.29
CA ARG A 93 -18.07 1.79 -0.02
C ARG A 93 -18.13 3.32 0.07
N GLY A 94 -17.55 4.04 -0.89
CA GLY A 94 -17.53 5.50 -0.91
C GLY A 94 -16.66 6.11 0.19
N LEU A 95 -15.55 5.46 0.55
CA LEU A 95 -14.63 5.99 1.56
C LEU A 95 -14.01 7.32 1.09
N GLY A 96 -13.94 8.29 1.99
CA GLY A 96 -13.37 9.61 1.76
C GLY A 96 -11.86 9.67 1.99
N VAL A 97 -11.31 10.88 1.86
CA VAL A 97 -9.88 11.12 2.13
C VAL A 97 -9.59 10.86 3.62
N GLU A 98 -10.45 11.33 4.51
CA GLU A 98 -10.33 11.15 5.96
C GLU A 98 -10.29 9.68 6.35
N ASP A 99 -11.16 8.85 5.78
CA ASP A 99 -11.21 7.40 6.03
C ASP A 99 -9.89 6.72 5.63
N VAL A 100 -9.35 7.10 4.46
CA VAL A 100 -8.09 6.54 3.97
C VAL A 100 -6.92 6.99 4.84
N LEU A 101 -6.86 8.27 5.19
CA LEU A 101 -5.85 8.80 6.10
C LEU A 101 -5.88 8.03 7.42
N GLN A 102 -7.07 7.84 7.99
CA GLN A 102 -7.26 7.12 9.24
C GLN A 102 -6.76 5.67 9.17
N ARG A 103 -7.15 4.94 8.13
CA ARG A 103 -6.69 3.56 7.91
C ARG A 103 -5.18 3.49 7.71
N ARG A 104 -4.61 4.32 6.83
CA ARG A 104 -3.18 4.24 6.49
C ARG A 104 -2.27 4.69 7.63
N SER A 105 -2.68 5.69 8.41
CA SER A 105 -1.93 6.13 9.60
C SER A 105 -2.14 5.24 10.82
N GLY A 106 -3.24 4.47 10.88
CA GLY A 106 -3.49 3.48 11.92
C GLY A 106 -2.72 2.16 11.78
N LEU A 107 -1.87 2.03 10.74
CA LEU A 107 -1.01 0.86 10.52
C LEU A 107 0.41 1.13 11.04
N LEU A 108 0.86 0.34 12.00
CA LEU A 108 2.28 0.25 12.36
C LEU A 108 3.03 -0.40 11.20
N ASN A 109 4.09 0.24 10.74
CA ASN A 109 5.01 -0.34 9.79
C ASN A 109 6.24 -0.87 10.52
N SER A 110 6.26 -2.17 10.74
CA SER A 110 7.42 -2.88 11.29
C SER A 110 8.41 -3.11 10.16
N THR A 111 9.57 -2.48 10.23
CA THR A 111 10.52 -2.36 9.11
C THR A 111 11.86 -3.04 9.38
N ARG A 112 12.45 -3.59 8.33
CA ARG A 112 13.80 -4.12 8.29
C ARG A 112 14.45 -3.77 6.95
N THR A 113 15.76 -3.58 6.93
CA THR A 113 16.51 -3.47 5.67
C THR A 113 16.77 -4.86 5.11
N ALA A 114 16.47 -5.07 3.83
CA ALA A 114 16.72 -6.32 3.12
C ALA A 114 17.33 -6.03 1.74
N ASP A 115 18.19 -6.93 1.27
CA ASP A 115 18.60 -6.93 -0.13
C ASP A 115 17.40 -7.33 -1.01
N VAL A 116 17.29 -6.72 -2.19
CA VAL A 116 16.17 -6.98 -3.10
C VAL A 116 16.24 -8.36 -3.74
N ASP A 117 17.42 -8.98 -3.87
CA ASP A 117 17.57 -10.30 -4.49
C ASP A 117 17.16 -11.39 -3.47
N ILE A 118 15.87 -11.73 -3.47
CA ILE A 118 15.24 -12.65 -2.52
C ILE A 118 14.91 -14.01 -3.14
N TYR A 119 15.78 -14.47 -4.04
CA TYR A 119 15.66 -15.78 -4.69
C TYR A 119 15.31 -16.84 -3.65
N ASP A 120 14.14 -17.48 -3.82
CA ASP A 120 13.63 -18.55 -2.96
C ASP A 120 13.75 -18.30 -1.44
N THR A 121 13.66 -17.03 -1.02
CA THR A 121 13.74 -16.66 0.39
C THR A 121 12.36 -16.76 1.03
N TRP A 122 12.22 -17.73 1.95
CA TRP A 122 11.00 -18.00 2.73
C TRP A 122 11.24 -18.02 4.24
N ASP A 123 12.48 -17.75 4.68
CA ASP A 123 12.86 -17.72 6.08
C ASP A 123 13.00 -16.29 6.62
N GLY A 124 12.86 -16.15 7.94
CA GLY A 124 13.06 -14.89 8.65
C GLY A 124 12.07 -13.81 8.21
N PHE A 125 12.46 -12.54 8.42
CA PHE A 125 11.56 -11.40 8.22
C PHE A 125 11.03 -11.28 6.78
N VAL A 126 11.89 -11.49 5.79
CA VAL A 126 11.50 -11.44 4.36
C VAL A 126 10.55 -12.60 4.02
N GLY A 127 10.79 -13.79 4.58
CA GLY A 127 9.90 -14.94 4.44
C GLY A 127 8.51 -14.66 4.99
N VAL A 128 8.41 -14.19 6.24
CA VAL A 128 7.13 -13.82 6.87
C VAL A 128 6.39 -12.76 6.06
N GLN A 129 7.10 -11.73 5.61
CA GLN A 129 6.52 -10.71 4.74
C GLN A 129 5.94 -11.33 3.46
N ARG A 130 6.69 -12.22 2.81
CA ARG A 130 6.24 -12.85 1.56
C ARG A 130 5.01 -13.72 1.77
N GLU A 131 4.96 -14.46 2.88
CA GLU A 131 3.80 -15.26 3.30
C GLU A 131 2.56 -14.40 3.58
N VAL A 132 2.71 -13.26 4.27
CA VAL A 132 1.63 -12.28 4.45
C VAL A 132 1.14 -11.75 3.10
N ALA A 133 2.04 -11.47 2.17
CA ALA A 133 1.71 -10.87 0.88
C ALA A 133 0.97 -11.81 -0.09
N ILE A 134 1.15 -13.13 0.04
CA ILE A 134 0.49 -14.13 -0.83
C ILE A 134 -0.83 -14.65 -0.27
N ALA A 135 -1.15 -14.29 0.97
CA ALA A 135 -2.39 -14.68 1.63
C ALA A 135 -3.59 -13.90 1.05
N ASP A 136 -4.76 -14.54 1.01
CA ASP A 136 -6.02 -13.88 0.63
C ASP A 136 -6.79 -13.28 1.80
N ARG A 137 -6.22 -13.35 3.00
CA ARG A 137 -6.78 -12.82 4.23
C ARG A 137 -5.65 -12.36 5.16
N PRO A 138 -5.93 -11.39 6.05
CA PRO A 138 -4.96 -10.95 7.04
C PRO A 138 -4.40 -12.12 7.85
N VAL A 139 -3.11 -12.03 8.20
CA VAL A 139 -2.35 -13.11 8.82
C VAL A 139 -1.83 -12.67 10.19
N ASP A 140 -2.06 -13.48 11.21
CA ASP A 140 -1.51 -13.26 12.54
C ASP A 140 0.02 -13.37 12.54
N VAL A 141 0.69 -12.32 13.01
CA VAL A 141 2.15 -12.20 13.09
C VAL A 141 2.59 -11.74 14.46
N GLU A 142 3.77 -12.21 14.89
CA GLU A 142 4.49 -11.71 16.05
C GLU A 142 5.78 -11.06 15.57
N VAL A 143 6.01 -9.80 15.95
CA VAL A 143 7.20 -9.03 15.55
C VAL A 143 7.98 -8.63 16.79
N GLY A 144 9.25 -9.07 16.86
CA GLY A 144 10.19 -8.58 17.86
C GLY A 144 10.80 -7.24 17.42
N LEU A 145 10.53 -6.15 18.13
CA LEU A 145 11.06 -4.82 17.83
C LEU A 145 12.47 -4.63 18.41
N ALA A 146 13.29 -3.86 17.70
CA ALA A 146 14.69 -3.59 18.07
C ALA A 146 14.81 -2.52 19.14
N ASP A 147 13.95 -1.53 19.08
CA ASP A 147 13.91 -0.37 19.97
C ASP A 147 12.44 0.05 20.10
N THR A 148 12.09 0.76 21.18
CA THR A 148 10.82 1.51 21.24
C THR A 148 10.83 2.50 20.07
N PRO A 149 9.86 2.46 19.15
CA PRO A 149 9.90 3.29 17.95
C PRO A 149 9.90 4.77 18.27
N ASP A 150 10.74 5.51 17.54
CA ASP A 150 10.56 6.93 17.39
C ASP A 150 9.29 7.14 16.54
N LEU A 151 8.23 7.61 17.19
CA LEU A 151 6.95 7.96 16.58
C LEU A 151 7.09 9.28 15.76
N ASP A 152 8.10 9.37 14.90
CA ASP A 152 8.26 10.46 13.95
C ASP A 152 7.33 10.21 12.75
N MET A 153 6.12 10.77 12.86
CA MET A 153 5.16 10.86 11.76
C MET A 153 5.68 11.86 10.72
N ALA A 154 6.48 11.38 9.78
CA ALA A 154 6.95 12.17 8.66
C ALA A 154 5.85 12.29 7.60
N PHE A 155 5.20 13.44 7.53
CA PHE A 155 4.39 13.84 6.38
C PHE A 155 5.33 14.40 5.30
N ASP A 156 5.61 13.61 4.27
CA ASP A 156 6.16 14.15 3.01
C ASP A 156 4.97 14.47 2.10
N ASP A 157 4.96 15.67 1.49
CA ASP A 157 3.87 16.21 0.66
C ASP A 157 3.51 15.32 -0.56
N ILE A 158 4.27 14.24 -0.78
CA ILE A 158 4.23 13.37 -1.97
C ILE A 158 4.02 11.88 -1.61
N THR A 159 4.10 11.48 -0.33
CA THR A 159 3.98 10.06 0.07
C THR A 159 2.62 9.76 0.70
N THR A 160 2.08 8.56 0.44
CA THR A 160 0.96 8.01 1.20
C THR A 160 1.27 8.16 2.69
N PRO A 161 0.38 8.75 3.50
CA PRO A 161 0.60 8.86 4.92
C PRO A 161 0.72 7.44 5.46
N THR A 162 1.92 7.10 5.94
CA THR A 162 2.16 5.85 6.64
C THR A 162 2.02 6.12 8.11
N GLY A 163 1.48 5.16 8.85
CA GLY A 163 1.54 5.21 10.30
C GLY A 163 2.99 5.15 10.83
N PRO A 164 3.14 5.05 12.15
CA PRO A 164 4.44 5.02 12.80
C PRO A 164 5.29 3.86 12.28
N ARG A 165 6.60 4.05 12.33
CA ARG A 165 7.58 3.08 11.84
C ARG A 165 8.39 2.58 13.02
N ALA A 166 8.49 1.26 13.15
CA ALA A 166 9.34 0.61 14.14
C ALA A 166 10.38 -0.26 13.44
N ARG A 167 11.61 -0.32 13.96
CA ARG A 167 12.61 -1.27 13.46
C ARG A 167 12.35 -2.64 14.08
N ALA A 168 12.22 -3.66 13.25
CA ALA A 168 12.07 -5.05 13.67
C ALA A 168 13.42 -5.78 13.72
N ARG A 169 13.61 -6.62 14.75
CA ARG A 169 14.70 -7.60 14.85
C ARG A 169 14.35 -8.88 14.10
N ASP A 170 13.13 -9.35 14.29
CA ASP A 170 12.61 -10.62 13.81
C ASP A 170 11.09 -10.55 13.67
N ALA A 171 10.53 -11.51 12.93
CA ALA A 171 9.10 -11.68 12.77
C ALA A 171 8.82 -13.18 12.60
N GLU A 172 7.69 -13.62 13.14
CA GLU A 172 7.21 -15.00 13.06
C GLU A 172 5.71 -15.01 12.72
N LEU A 173 5.27 -16.03 11.99
CA LEU A 173 3.85 -16.26 11.73
C LEU A 173 3.23 -16.93 12.95
N ALA A 174 2.14 -16.38 13.47
CA ALA A 174 1.36 -16.97 14.57
C ALA A 174 0.27 -17.93 14.07
N GLU A 175 0.00 -17.94 12.75
CA GLU A 175 -0.90 -18.87 12.08
C GLU A 175 -0.34 -19.36 10.74
N ASN A 176 -1.02 -20.32 10.10
CA ASN A 176 -0.71 -20.71 8.72
C ASN A 176 -1.48 -19.81 7.75
N PRO A 177 -0.79 -19.03 6.89
CA PRO A 177 -1.43 -18.24 5.86
C PRO A 177 -2.28 -19.11 4.93
N HIS A 178 -3.42 -18.58 4.51
CA HIS A 178 -4.22 -19.23 3.49
C HIS A 178 -3.83 -18.67 2.12
N VAL A 179 -3.23 -19.52 1.29
CA VAL A 179 -2.76 -19.15 -0.04
C VAL A 179 -3.74 -19.68 -1.09
N PRO A 180 -4.34 -18.83 -1.94
CA PRO A 180 -5.19 -19.32 -3.02
C PRO A 180 -4.41 -20.16 -4.03
N ARG A 181 -5.05 -21.21 -4.54
CA ARG A 181 -4.47 -22.09 -5.58
C ARG A 181 -3.92 -21.37 -6.81
N ALA A 182 -4.51 -20.24 -7.18
CA ALA A 182 -4.02 -19.44 -8.30
C ALA A 182 -2.64 -18.82 -8.00
N VAL A 183 -2.42 -18.40 -6.75
CA VAL A 183 -1.15 -17.85 -6.27
C VAL A 183 -0.13 -18.97 -6.08
N GLU A 184 -0.51 -20.08 -5.46
CA GLU A 184 0.34 -21.30 -5.36
C GLU A 184 0.90 -21.68 -6.73
N LYS A 185 0.02 -21.75 -7.74
CA LYS A 185 0.42 -22.07 -9.12
C LYS A 185 1.45 -21.09 -9.69
N THR A 186 1.35 -19.80 -9.40
CA THR A 186 2.33 -18.82 -9.89
C THR A 186 3.68 -18.95 -9.20
N LEU A 187 3.70 -19.45 -7.97
CA LEU A 187 4.92 -19.70 -7.20
C LEU A 187 5.63 -20.98 -7.65
N GLU A 188 4.87 -22.04 -7.96
CA GLU A 188 5.39 -23.34 -8.41
C GLU A 188 6.09 -23.30 -9.78
N ASP A 189 5.81 -22.29 -10.62
CA ASP A 189 6.39 -22.15 -11.97
C ASP A 189 7.52 -21.11 -11.98
N ASP A 190 8.75 -21.58 -11.77
CA ASP A 190 9.94 -20.74 -11.73
C ASP A 190 10.36 -20.18 -13.11
N ASP A 191 9.78 -20.66 -14.21
CA ASP A 191 10.06 -20.15 -15.57
C ASP A 191 9.06 -19.06 -15.99
N TRP A 192 8.01 -18.83 -15.18
CA TRP A 192 6.92 -17.93 -15.53
C TRP A 192 7.31 -16.45 -15.38
N ARG A 193 7.27 -15.72 -16.49
CA ARG A 193 7.43 -14.26 -16.49
C ARG A 193 6.35 -13.55 -15.67
N ALA A 194 6.75 -12.52 -14.92
CA ALA A 194 5.88 -11.74 -14.06
C ALA A 194 4.66 -11.18 -14.82
N GLU A 195 4.84 -10.65 -16.04
CA GLU A 195 3.76 -10.15 -16.90
C GLU A 195 2.65 -11.19 -17.12
N GLY A 196 3.04 -12.43 -17.39
CA GLY A 196 2.13 -13.54 -17.62
C GLY A 196 1.41 -13.97 -16.34
N ALA A 197 2.14 -14.02 -15.22
CA ALA A 197 1.57 -14.36 -13.92
C ALA A 197 0.58 -13.29 -13.42
N MET A 198 0.92 -12.00 -13.56
CA MET A 198 0.02 -10.88 -13.25
C MET A 198 -1.28 -10.97 -14.08
N THR A 199 -1.15 -11.15 -15.40
CA THR A 199 -2.31 -11.31 -16.28
C THR A 199 -3.15 -12.53 -15.91
N TYR A 200 -2.52 -13.63 -15.50
CA TYR A 200 -3.22 -14.83 -15.06
C TYR A 200 -4.02 -14.61 -13.78
N LEU A 201 -3.42 -13.98 -12.75
CA LEU A 201 -4.09 -13.66 -11.49
C LEU A 201 -5.28 -12.73 -11.73
N TYR A 202 -5.09 -11.67 -12.53
CA TYR A 202 -6.18 -10.76 -12.89
C TYR A 202 -7.36 -11.50 -13.54
N ARG A 203 -7.08 -12.41 -14.48
CA ARG A 203 -8.12 -13.25 -15.12
C ARG A 203 -8.78 -14.23 -14.16
N ARG A 204 -8.18 -14.52 -13.01
CA ARG A 204 -8.73 -15.36 -11.95
C ARG A 204 -9.53 -14.58 -10.92
N GLY A 205 -9.67 -13.26 -11.09
CA GLY A 205 -10.51 -12.41 -10.26
C GLY A 205 -9.77 -11.70 -9.12
N PHE A 206 -8.43 -11.78 -9.09
CA PHE A 206 -7.62 -10.95 -8.20
C PHE A 206 -7.69 -9.51 -8.68
N ASP A 207 -7.84 -8.58 -7.74
CA ASP A 207 -7.81 -7.16 -8.09
C ASP A 207 -6.36 -6.69 -8.29
N VAL A 208 -6.20 -5.46 -8.79
CA VAL A 208 -4.85 -4.92 -9.04
C VAL A 208 -4.07 -4.71 -7.74
N TYR A 209 -4.75 -4.48 -6.61
CA TYR A 209 -4.11 -4.27 -5.30
C TYR A 209 -3.53 -5.58 -4.75
N ASP A 210 -4.24 -6.70 -4.90
CA ASP A 210 -3.70 -8.02 -4.55
C ASP A 210 -2.42 -8.30 -5.34
N ILE A 211 -2.46 -8.10 -6.66
CA ILE A 211 -1.34 -8.38 -7.56
C ILE A 211 -0.16 -7.44 -7.26
N ASN A 212 -0.42 -6.17 -6.91
CA ASN A 212 0.60 -5.22 -6.48
C ASN A 212 1.37 -5.73 -5.27
N THR A 213 0.64 -6.21 -4.26
CA THR A 213 1.20 -6.74 -3.00
C THR A 213 2.05 -7.97 -3.25
N ILE A 214 1.53 -8.94 -4.01
CA ILE A 214 2.25 -10.17 -4.37
C ILE A 214 3.52 -9.86 -5.18
N LEU A 215 3.44 -8.95 -6.18
CA LEU A 215 4.61 -8.52 -6.95
C LEU A 215 5.64 -7.79 -6.07
N SER A 216 5.19 -6.90 -5.18
CA SER A 216 6.06 -6.13 -4.28
C SER A 216 6.89 -7.02 -3.38
N ALA A 217 6.30 -8.11 -2.88
CA ALA A 217 6.99 -9.13 -2.09
C ALA A 217 7.88 -10.08 -2.91
N GLY A 218 8.03 -9.86 -4.22
CA GLY A 218 8.84 -10.70 -5.11
C GLY A 218 8.29 -12.10 -5.31
N ALA A 219 6.98 -12.29 -5.12
CA ALA A 219 6.32 -13.58 -5.30
C ALA A 219 5.91 -13.89 -6.75
N LEU A 220 6.16 -12.97 -7.70
CA LEU A 220 5.89 -13.18 -9.13
C LEU A 220 7.17 -13.06 -9.97
N GLY A 221 7.22 -13.83 -11.04
CA GLY A 221 8.31 -13.80 -12.01
C GLY A 221 9.20 -15.03 -11.95
N GLN A 222 10.17 -15.04 -12.88
CA GLN A 222 11.11 -16.14 -13.00
C GLN A 222 11.96 -16.25 -11.74
N GLY A 223 12.17 -17.47 -11.25
CA GLY A 223 12.82 -17.73 -9.96
C GLY A 223 14.06 -16.88 -9.76
N GLU A 224 15.05 -17.00 -10.66
CA GLU A 224 16.32 -16.27 -10.64
C GLU A 224 16.21 -14.74 -10.69
N ASN A 225 15.04 -14.21 -11.08
CA ASN A 225 14.76 -12.79 -11.22
C ASN A 225 13.75 -12.27 -10.18
N ARG A 226 13.29 -13.10 -9.23
CA ARG A 226 12.38 -12.69 -8.17
C ARG A 226 13.08 -11.72 -7.22
N ARG A 227 12.51 -10.51 -7.12
CA ARG A 227 13.07 -9.42 -6.32
C ARG A 227 12.00 -8.73 -5.50
N LEU A 228 12.38 -8.16 -4.36
CA LEU A 228 11.55 -7.16 -3.71
C LEU A 228 11.41 -5.95 -4.65
N VAL A 229 10.16 -5.65 -5.00
CA VAL A 229 9.83 -4.51 -5.87
C VAL A 229 9.23 -3.42 -4.99
N PRO A 230 9.79 -2.20 -4.97
CA PRO A 230 9.18 -1.07 -4.28
C PRO A 230 7.70 -0.96 -4.62
N THR A 231 6.83 -0.79 -3.62
CA THR A 231 5.38 -0.85 -3.80
C THR A 231 4.88 0.10 -4.89
N ARG A 232 5.48 1.29 -5.00
CA ARG A 232 5.18 2.26 -6.07
C ARG A 232 5.51 1.75 -7.48
N TRP A 233 6.59 0.98 -7.62
CA TRP A 233 6.96 0.39 -8.90
C TRP A 233 6.05 -0.80 -9.24
N SER A 234 5.64 -1.59 -8.24
CA SER A 234 4.66 -2.66 -8.42
C SER A 234 3.34 -2.12 -8.96
N ILE A 235 2.82 -1.03 -8.38
CA ILE A 235 1.60 -0.34 -8.85
C ILE A 235 1.71 -0.02 -10.34
N THR A 236 2.78 0.67 -10.75
CA THR A 236 2.99 1.01 -12.15
C THR A 236 3.12 -0.22 -13.05
N ALA A 237 3.84 -1.25 -12.63
CA ALA A 237 4.08 -2.46 -13.42
C ALA A 237 2.81 -3.28 -13.64
N VAL A 238 1.97 -3.43 -12.60
CA VAL A 238 0.69 -4.11 -12.68
C VAL A 238 -0.28 -3.31 -13.54
N ASP A 239 -0.42 -2.00 -13.29
CA ASP A 239 -1.32 -1.13 -14.06
C ASP A 239 -0.98 -1.14 -15.56
N ASP A 240 0.31 -1.06 -15.91
CA ASP A 240 0.75 -1.14 -17.31
C ASP A 240 0.44 -2.52 -17.90
N THR A 241 0.77 -3.60 -17.19
CA THR A 241 0.55 -4.98 -17.68
C THR A 241 -0.94 -5.27 -17.89
N VAL A 242 -1.76 -5.02 -16.88
CA VAL A 242 -3.22 -5.24 -16.94
C VAL A 242 -3.85 -4.29 -17.95
N GLY A 243 -3.42 -3.03 -18.01
CA GLY A 243 -3.87 -2.06 -19.00
C GLY A 243 -3.58 -2.50 -20.44
N GLN A 244 -2.39 -3.02 -20.72
CA GLN A 244 -2.04 -3.58 -22.03
C GLN A 244 -2.86 -4.83 -22.36
N TYR A 245 -3.08 -5.72 -21.39
CA TYR A 245 -3.93 -6.89 -21.56
C TYR A 245 -5.37 -6.50 -21.94
N LEU A 246 -5.98 -5.56 -21.19
CA LEU A 246 -7.33 -5.06 -21.47
C LEU A 246 -7.41 -4.36 -22.83
N ARG A 247 -6.42 -3.53 -23.16
CA ARG A 247 -6.33 -2.85 -24.46
C ARG A 247 -6.26 -3.84 -25.63
N GLY A 248 -5.53 -4.94 -25.46
CA GLY A 248 -5.49 -6.03 -26.44
C GLY A 248 -6.88 -6.62 -26.74
N GLY A 249 -7.72 -6.75 -25.71
CA GLY A 249 -9.11 -7.21 -25.86
C GLY A 249 -10.03 -6.25 -26.62
N LEU A 250 -9.72 -4.94 -26.61
CA LEU A 250 -10.52 -3.93 -27.31
C LEU A 250 -10.31 -3.92 -28.83
N GLN A 251 -9.22 -4.50 -29.35
CA GLN A 251 -8.90 -4.48 -30.78
C GLN A 251 -9.97 -5.16 -31.66
N HIS A 252 -10.80 -6.02 -31.09
CA HIS A 252 -11.89 -6.71 -31.76
C HIS A 252 -13.28 -6.20 -31.35
N SER A 253 -13.34 -5.07 -30.64
CA SER A 253 -14.60 -4.42 -30.26
C SER A 253 -15.10 -3.51 -31.37
N ASN A 254 -16.41 -3.30 -31.43
CA ASN A 254 -17.02 -2.34 -32.37
C ASN A 254 -16.62 -0.90 -32.00
N SER A 255 -16.49 -0.04 -33.00
CA SER A 255 -16.32 1.40 -32.80
C SER A 255 -17.56 2.03 -32.18
N VAL A 256 -17.38 3.16 -31.50
CA VAL A 256 -18.48 3.99 -31.01
C VAL A 256 -18.81 5.03 -32.09
N ASP A 257 -20.07 5.09 -32.53
CA ASP A 257 -20.50 5.96 -33.63
C ASP A 257 -20.89 7.38 -33.19
N THR A 258 -20.86 7.67 -31.88
CA THR A 258 -21.19 8.98 -31.33
C THR A 258 -20.24 9.34 -30.19
N VAL A 259 -19.95 10.62 -30.01
CA VAL A 259 -19.18 11.09 -28.86
C VAL A 259 -19.97 10.80 -27.59
N GLN A 260 -19.37 10.07 -26.66
CA GLN A 260 -19.92 9.83 -25.33
C GLN A 260 -19.02 10.45 -24.29
N VAL A 261 -19.60 11.17 -23.33
CA VAL A 261 -18.88 11.75 -22.20
C VAL A 261 -19.37 11.10 -20.93
N TRP A 262 -18.48 10.40 -20.26
CA TRP A 262 -18.69 9.78 -18.96
C TRP A 262 -17.92 10.56 -17.91
N ALA A 263 -18.49 10.71 -16.73
CA ALA A 263 -17.87 11.40 -15.62
C ALA A 263 -18.00 10.58 -14.35
N ASN A 264 -16.98 10.64 -13.50
CA ASN A 264 -16.95 10.07 -12.17
C ASN A 264 -16.28 11.07 -11.23
N GLU A 265 -16.63 11.04 -9.95
CA GLU A 265 -16.00 11.85 -8.91
C GLU A 265 -15.71 10.99 -7.69
N TYR A 266 -14.47 11.02 -7.21
CA TYR A 266 -14.04 10.26 -6.04
C TYR A 266 -12.84 10.92 -5.38
N MET A 267 -12.85 11.02 -4.04
CA MET A 267 -11.77 11.62 -3.23
C MET A 267 -11.34 13.01 -3.73
N GLY A 268 -12.31 13.86 -4.09
CA GLY A 268 -12.06 15.20 -4.62
C GLY A 268 -11.50 15.24 -6.06
N ASN A 269 -11.26 14.08 -6.67
CA ASN A 269 -10.86 13.97 -8.07
C ASN A 269 -12.07 13.78 -8.97
N ARG A 270 -12.07 14.45 -10.13
CA ARG A 270 -13.09 14.28 -11.15
C ARG A 270 -12.50 13.66 -12.40
N TYR A 271 -12.98 12.48 -12.75
CA TYR A 271 -12.54 11.69 -13.90
C TYR A 271 -13.50 11.89 -15.05
N TRP A 272 -12.97 12.20 -16.23
CA TRP A 272 -13.74 12.35 -17.45
C TRP A 272 -13.23 11.34 -18.48
N VAL A 273 -14.14 10.54 -19.03
CA VAL A 273 -13.84 9.58 -20.10
C VAL A 273 -14.64 9.98 -21.33
N ILE A 274 -13.93 10.20 -22.43
CA ILE A 274 -14.52 10.58 -23.72
C ILE A 274 -14.28 9.40 -24.68
N LEU A 275 -15.37 8.85 -25.22
CA LEU A 275 -15.37 7.77 -26.20
C LEU A 275 -15.85 8.26 -27.56
#